data_AF-A0A0F9CD75-F1
#
_entry.id   AF-A0A0F9CD75-F1
#
_cell.length_a   1.000
_cell.length_b   1.000
_cell.length_c   1.000
_cell.angle_alpha   90.00
_cell.angle_beta   90.00
_cell.angle_gamma   90.00
#
_symmetry.space_group_name_H-M   'P 1'
#
loop_
_entity.id
_entity.type
_entity.pdbx_description
1 polymer ?
#
loop_
_entity_poly.entity_id
_entity_poly.type
_entity_poly.pdbx_seq_one_letter_code
_entity_poly.pdbx_strand_id
1 'polypeptide(L)' 'MPRYMVKISKNRGRCTITLPKHLVEKRDLNKFDYLLIKASNNKPITMRGFNVKELK' A
#
# COMPACT_ATOMS: atom_id res chain seq x y z
N MET A 1 13.84 -6.55 2.85
CA MET A 1 12.71 -5.71 2.38
C MET A 1 12.71 -4.40 3.14
N PRO A 2 12.66 -3.25 2.47
CA PRO A 2 12.61 -1.95 3.12
C PRO A 2 11.28 -1.78 3.87
N ARG A 3 11.37 -1.26 5.11
CA ARG A 3 10.22 -0.99 5.98
C ARG A 3 9.99 0.52 5.99
N TYR A 4 8.72 0.93 5.98
CA TYR A 4 8.35 2.34 5.97
C TYR A 4 7.33 2.60 7.07
N MET A 5 7.53 3.68 7.82
CA MET A 5 6.51 4.18 8.73
C MET A 5 5.45 4.92 7.90
N VAL A 6 4.20 4.58 8.14
CA VAL A 6 3.03 5.17 7.49
C VAL A 6 2.08 5.67 8.55
N LYS A 7 1.36 6.76 8.25
CA LYS A 7 0.36 7.30 9.17
C LYS A 7 -0.94 6.51 9.01
N ILE A 8 -1.46 6.01 10.12
CA ILE A 8 -2.82 5.46 10.20
C ILE A 8 -3.71 6.53 10.83
N SER A 9 -4.80 6.87 10.17
CA SER A 9 -5.80 7.82 10.68
C SER A 9 -7.16 7.13 10.77
N LYS A 10 -7.97 7.48 11.78
CA LYS A 10 -9.33 6.97 11.94
C LYS A 10 -10.31 8.13 11.78
N ASN A 11 -11.23 8.03 10.83
CA ASN A 11 -12.27 9.03 10.61
C ASN A 11 -13.63 8.34 10.42
N ARG A 12 -14.62 8.68 11.26
CA ARG A 12 -16.01 8.16 11.19
C ARG A 12 -16.09 6.63 11.02
N GLY A 13 -15.30 5.90 11.80
CA GLY A 13 -15.28 4.43 11.77
C GLY A 13 -14.44 3.81 10.64
N ARG A 14 -13.91 4.60 9.70
CA ARG A 14 -12.97 4.13 8.68
C ARG A 14 -11.53 4.37 9.11
N CYS A 15 -10.70 3.34 9.01
CA CYS A 15 -9.24 3.47 9.15
C CYS A 15 -8.63 3.71 7.76
N THR A 16 -7.80 4.73 7.65
CA THR A 16 -7.08 5.09 6.43
C THR A 16 -5.57 5.00 6.66
N ILE A 17 -4.84 4.51 5.66
CA ILE A 17 -3.37 4.48 5.65
C ILE A 17 -2.92 5.52 4.63
N THR A 18 -2.13 6.50 5.06
CA THR A 18 -1.57 7.52 4.16
C THR A 18 -0.13 7.16 3.80
N LEU A 19 0.11 6.92 2.51
CA LEU A 19 1.46 6.74 1.97
C LEU A 19 2.09 8.11 1.66
N PRO A 20 3.32 8.38 2.09
CA PRO A 20 4.03 9.60 1.71
C PRO A 20 4.18 9.73 0.20
N LYS A 21 4.00 10.94 -0.34
CA LYS A 21 4.08 11.21 -1.79
C LYS A 21 5.41 10.74 -2.41
N HIS A 22 6.53 11.04 -1.76
CA HIS A 22 7.87 10.61 -2.22
C HIS A 22 8.01 9.09 -2.32
N LEU A 23 7.26 8.32 -1.50
CA LEU A 23 7.28 6.86 -1.52
C LEU A 23 6.48 6.31 -2.70
N VAL A 24 5.34 6.95 -2.99
CA VAL A 24 4.51 6.65 -4.17
C VAL A 24 5.32 6.85 -5.45
N GLU A 25 6.04 7.96 -5.55
CA GLU A 25 6.89 8.29 -6.70
C GLU A 25 8.10 7.35 -6.79
N LYS A 26 8.87 7.18 -5.71
CA LYS A 26 10.07 6.32 -5.68
C LYS A 26 9.77 4.86 -6.03
N ARG A 27 8.58 4.38 -5.68
CA ARG A 27 8.14 3.00 -5.95
C ARG A 27 7.28 2.89 -7.20
N ASP A 28 7.05 4.01 -7.88
CA ASP A 28 6.24 4.08 -9.09
C ASP A 28 4.89 3.39 -8.88
N LEU A 29 4.25 3.66 -7.74
CA LEU A 29 3.01 2.97 -7.36
C LEU A 29 1.83 3.37 -8.26
N ASN A 30 1.93 4.54 -8.92
CA ASN A 30 0.91 5.07 -9.82
C ASN A 30 0.71 4.23 -11.08
N LYS A 31 1.67 3.36 -11.44
CA LYS A 31 1.52 2.49 -12.61
C LYS A 31 0.56 1.32 -12.37
N PHE A 32 0.28 1.01 -11.10
CA PHE A 32 -0.53 -0.13 -10.73
C PHE A 32 -2.00 0.27 -10.61
N ASP A 33 -2.88 -0.54 -11.20
CA ASP A 33 -4.32 -0.37 -11.10
C ASP A 33 -4.82 -0.65 -9.67
N TYR A 34 -4.20 -1.64 -9.02
CA TYR A 34 -4.57 -2.06 -7.66
C TYR A 34 -3.34 -2.33 -6.78
N LEU A 35 -3.51 -2.10 -5.48
CA LEU A 35 -2.53 -2.47 -4.45
C LEU A 35 -3.14 -3.55 -3.54
N LEU A 36 -2.57 -4.75 -3.57
CA LEU A 36 -2.91 -5.82 -2.63
C LEU A 36 -2.23 -5.55 -1.29
N ILE A 37 -3.03 -5.43 -0.23
CA ILE A 37 -2.55 -5.30 1.14
C ILE A 37 -2.66 -6.66 1.82
N LYS A 38 -1.53 -7.20 2.26
CA LYS A 38 -1.48 -8.45 3.05
C LYS A 38 -1.08 -8.12 4.48
N ALA A 39 -2.02 -8.35 5.39
CA ALA A 39 -1.84 -8.28 6.83
C ALA A 39 -1.97 -9.70 7.41
N SER A 40 -1.04 -10.08 8.28
CA SER A 40 -1.07 -11.37 8.97
C SER A 40 -0.52 -11.20 10.37
N ASN A 41 -1.00 -12.02 11.31
CA ASN A 41 -0.54 -11.99 12.70
C ASN A 41 0.99 -12.13 12.77
N ASN A 42 1.61 -11.30 13.62
CA ASN A 42 3.05 -11.28 13.89
C ASN A 42 3.97 -11.01 12.69
N LYS A 43 3.46 -10.47 11.57
CA LYS A 43 4.28 -10.06 10.42
C LYS A 43 3.99 -8.61 10.03
N PRO A 44 4.97 -7.91 9.42
CA PRO A 44 4.74 -6.59 8.85
C PRO A 44 3.61 -6.62 7.80
N ILE A 45 2.81 -5.56 7.76
CA ILE A 45 1.87 -5.34 6.65
C ILE A 45 2.70 -5.18 5.37
N THR A 46 2.33 -5.92 4.33
CA THR A 46 3.00 -5.86 3.02
C THR A 46 2.03 -5.38 1.96
N MET A 47 2.54 -4.63 0.98
CA MET A 47 1.77 -4.12 -0.14
C MET A 47 2.42 -4.55 -1.46
N ARG A 48 1.62 -4.96 -2.44
CA ARG A 48 2.07 -5.33 -3.79
C ARG A 48 1.17 -4.69 -4.84
N GLY A 49 1.76 -4.14 -5.89
CA GLY A 49 1.03 -3.61 -7.03
C GLY A 49 0.65 -4.70 -8.02
N PHE A 50 -0.53 -4.55 -8.63
CA PHE A 50 -1.07 -5.43 -9.66
C PHE A 50 -1.63 -4.59 -10.82
N ASN A 51 -1.29 -5.00 -12.04
CA ASN A 51 -1.86 -4.47 -13.27
C ASN A 51 -2.95 -5.43 -13.75
N VAL A 52 -4.17 -4.94 -13.93
CA VAL A 52 -5.31 -5.76 -14.41
C VAL A 52 -5.07 -6.23 -15.84
N LYS A 53 -4.35 -5.43 -16.62
CA LYS A 53 -4.04 -5.72 -18.02
C LYS A 53 -3.09 -6.91 -18.20
N GLU A 54 -2.37 -7.32 -17.15
CA GLU A 54 -1.46 -8.48 -17.18
C GLU A 54 -2.13 -9.79 -16.75
N LEU A 55 -3.42 -9.75 -16.37
CA LEU A 55 -4.21 -10.93 -15.96
C LEU A 55 -5.05 -11.54 -17.10
N LYS A 56 -4.94 -11.03 -18.33
CA LYS A 56 -5.58 -11.55 -19.54
C LYS A 56 -4.57 -12.27 -20.41
#